data_AF-A0A7S2B7X4-F1
#
_entry.id   AF-A0A7S2B7X4-F1
#
_cell.length_a   1.000
_cell.length_b   1.000
_cell.length_c   1.000
_cell.angle_alpha   90.00
_cell.angle_beta   90.00
_cell.angle_gamma   90.00
#
_symmetry.space_group_name_H-M   'P 1'
#
loop_
_entity.id
_entity.type
_entity.pdbx_description
1 polymer ?
#
loop_
_entity_poly.entity_id
_entity_poly.type
_entity_poly.pdbx_seq_one_letter_code
_entity_poly.pdbx_strand_id
1 'polypeptide(L)'
;VQCDKCTKWRRLHGVADADKLPKKWYCTMNNDPARNNCNAPEEEETEKDPDERLKAHLRLWVRRLQCQDTAEVRLPTSSSTRGKKRPLHEQEYIQCCDPNCGKWRALHRSLDSKTLAERAGAWYCVMNTWDEALASCSAPQELPIGYDRATSPNSGSVEEEPSSGGHGKKKVRR
;
A
#
# COMPACT_ATOMS: atom_id res chain seq x y z
N VAL A 1 -4.98 -24.78 -22.99
CA VAL A 1 -5.24 -24.87 -24.45
C VAL A 1 -6.44 -25.78 -24.70
N GLN A 2 -7.29 -25.46 -25.67
CA GLN A 2 -8.44 -26.28 -26.03
C GLN A 2 -8.07 -27.27 -27.15
N CYS A 3 -8.56 -28.51 -27.08
CA CYS A 3 -8.38 -29.51 -28.13
C CYS A 3 -9.38 -29.33 -29.28
N ASP A 4 -8.90 -29.21 -30.52
CA ASP A 4 -9.75 -29.08 -31.72
C ASP A 4 -10.60 -30.32 -32.05
N LYS A 5 -10.30 -31.48 -31.44
CA LYS A 5 -11.07 -32.73 -31.67
C LYS A 5 -12.17 -32.96 -30.65
N CYS A 6 -11.85 -32.81 -29.36
CA CYS A 6 -12.75 -33.21 -28.27
C CYS A 6 -13.20 -32.04 -27.39
N THR A 7 -12.80 -30.82 -27.75
CA THR A 7 -13.13 -29.54 -27.08
C THR A 7 -12.77 -29.42 -25.61
N LYS A 8 -12.09 -30.44 -25.05
CA LYS A 8 -11.57 -30.43 -23.67
C LYS A 8 -10.39 -29.49 -23.54
N TRP A 9 -10.28 -28.86 -22.38
CA TRP A 9 -9.16 -28.02 -21.99
C TRP A 9 -8.03 -28.85 -21.38
N ARG A 10 -6.80 -28.49 -21.75
CA ARG A 10 -5.56 -29.11 -21.29
C ARG A 10 -4.64 -28.02 -20.73
N ARG A 11 -4.08 -28.27 -19.54
CA ARG A 11 -3.02 -27.42 -18.98
C ARG A 11 -1.72 -27.70 -19.72
N LEU A 12 -0.98 -26.65 -20.05
CA LEU A 12 0.37 -26.76 -20.63
C LEU A 12 1.37 -26.25 -19.61
N HIS A 13 2.31 -27.12 -19.22
CA HIS A 13 3.41 -26.74 -18.35
C HIS A 13 4.56 -26.18 -19.20
N GLY A 14 5.14 -25.05 -18.81
CA GLY A 14 6.29 -24.46 -19.48
C GLY A 14 5.99 -23.69 -20.79
N VAL A 15 4.72 -23.49 -21.14
CA VAL A 15 4.32 -22.61 -22.25
C VAL A 15 3.68 -21.35 -21.67
N ALA A 16 4.39 -20.23 -21.72
CA ALA A 16 3.90 -18.94 -21.24
C ALA A 16 3.07 -18.17 -22.29
N ASP A 17 3.35 -18.38 -23.58
CA ASP A 17 2.77 -17.61 -24.68
C ASP A 17 1.84 -18.48 -25.55
N ALA A 18 0.58 -18.08 -25.67
CA ALA A 18 -0.40 -18.77 -26.50
C ALA A 18 -0.05 -18.71 -28.00
N ASP A 19 0.63 -17.66 -28.46
CA ASP A 19 0.98 -17.45 -29.88
C ASP A 19 2.03 -18.44 -30.40
N LYS A 20 2.78 -19.10 -29.49
CA LYS A 20 3.75 -20.14 -29.84
C LYS A 20 3.08 -21.49 -30.07
N LEU A 21 1.79 -21.62 -29.75
CA LEU A 21 1.03 -22.82 -30.02
C LEU A 21 0.62 -22.87 -31.50
N PRO A 22 0.62 -24.06 -32.11
CA PRO A 22 0.11 -24.22 -33.46
C PRO A 22 -1.38 -23.85 -33.53
N LYS A 23 -1.80 -23.34 -34.70
CA LYS A 23 -3.19 -22.92 -34.95
C LYS A 23 -4.23 -24.01 -34.69
N LYS A 24 -3.84 -25.27 -34.85
CA LYS A 24 -4.62 -26.44 -34.43
C LYS A 24 -3.83 -27.22 -33.40
N TRP A 25 -4.47 -27.60 -32.31
CA TRP A 25 -3.88 -28.30 -31.20
C TRP A 25 -4.75 -29.48 -30.77
N TYR A 26 -4.11 -30.64 -30.53
CA TYR A 26 -4.79 -31.88 -30.18
C TYR A 26 -4.22 -32.46 -28.89
N CYS A 27 -5.01 -33.26 -28.17
CA CYS A 27 -4.54 -33.89 -26.92
C CYS A 27 -3.24 -34.68 -27.11
N THR A 28 -3.00 -35.31 -28.26
CA THR A 28 -1.75 -36.05 -28.57
C THR A 28 -0.50 -35.19 -28.58
N MET A 29 -0.66 -33.86 -28.64
CA MET A 29 0.42 -32.87 -28.57
C MET A 29 0.68 -32.40 -27.12
N ASN A 30 -0.05 -32.94 -26.14
CA ASN A 30 0.19 -32.65 -24.74
C ASN A 30 1.40 -33.46 -24.25
N ASN A 31 2.34 -32.77 -23.60
CA ASN A 31 3.51 -33.40 -23.00
C ASN A 31 3.16 -34.17 -21.72
N ASP A 32 1.99 -33.94 -21.12
CA ASP A 32 1.50 -34.71 -19.97
C ASP A 32 0.96 -36.10 -20.42
N PRO A 33 1.64 -37.21 -20.07
CA PRO A 33 1.21 -38.55 -20.45
C PRO A 33 -0.17 -38.94 -19.91
N ALA A 34 -0.60 -38.37 -18.78
CA ALA A 34 -1.91 -38.66 -18.21
C ALA A 34 -3.05 -37.98 -19.01
N ARG A 35 -2.73 -36.94 -19.80
CA ARG A 35 -3.69 -36.08 -20.49
C ARG A 35 -3.40 -35.93 -21.98
N ASN A 36 -2.60 -36.84 -22.55
CA ASN A 36 -2.20 -36.81 -23.97
C ASN A 36 -3.18 -37.49 -24.94
N ASN A 37 -4.40 -37.80 -24.50
CA ASN A 37 -5.42 -38.41 -25.35
C ASN A 37 -6.81 -37.82 -25.06
N CYS A 38 -7.75 -38.03 -25.99
CA CYS A 38 -9.09 -37.43 -25.91
C CYS A 38 -10.03 -38.11 -24.90
N ASN A 39 -9.71 -39.34 -24.48
CA ASN A 39 -10.49 -40.11 -23.51
C ASN A 39 -10.18 -39.68 -22.08
N ALA A 40 -9.00 -39.11 -21.84
CA ALA A 40 -8.65 -38.56 -20.53
C ALA A 40 -9.65 -37.46 -20.12
N PRO A 41 -10.12 -37.45 -18.86
CA PRO A 41 -11.05 -36.43 -18.36
C PRO A 41 -10.42 -35.03 -18.42
N GLU A 42 -11.22 -33.98 -18.31
CA GLU A 42 -10.73 -32.61 -18.13
C GLU A 42 -10.18 -32.42 -16.71
N GLU A 43 -9.28 -31.46 -16.50
CA GLU A 43 -8.81 -31.12 -15.15
C GLU A 43 -9.77 -30.11 -14.54
N GLU A 44 -10.33 -30.43 -13.38
CA GLU A 44 -11.04 -29.44 -12.58
C GLU A 44 -10.04 -28.37 -12.13
N GLU A 45 -10.43 -27.11 -12.28
CA GLU A 45 -9.64 -26.01 -11.78
C GLU A 45 -9.78 -25.96 -10.26
N THR A 46 -8.86 -26.65 -9.58
CA THR A 46 -8.66 -26.43 -8.15
C THR A 46 -7.96 -25.09 -8.01
N GLU A 47 -8.71 -24.00 -8.13
CA GLU A 47 -8.25 -22.71 -7.61
C GLU A 47 -8.03 -22.93 -6.12
N LYS A 48 -6.78 -23.07 -5.70
CA LYS A 48 -6.45 -22.73 -4.32
C LYS A 48 -6.69 -21.24 -4.25
N ASP A 49 -7.88 -20.91 -3.76
CA ASP A 49 -8.39 -19.55 -3.66
C ASP A 49 -7.23 -18.63 -3.28
N PRO A 50 -6.81 -17.68 -4.14
CA PRO A 50 -5.74 -16.75 -3.83
C PRO A 50 -6.01 -16.02 -2.50
N ASP A 51 -7.29 -15.93 -2.13
CA ASP A 51 -7.77 -15.44 -0.86
C ASP A 51 -7.32 -16.32 0.33
N GLU A 52 -7.11 -17.62 0.20
CA GLU A 52 -6.56 -18.46 1.29
C GLU A 52 -5.08 -18.17 1.56
N ARG A 53 -4.28 -17.92 0.52
CA ARG A 53 -2.87 -17.51 0.72
C ARG A 53 -2.80 -16.14 1.38
N LEU A 54 -3.67 -15.22 0.95
CA LEU A 54 -3.80 -13.89 1.56
C LEU A 54 -4.32 -13.98 3.00
N LYS A 55 -5.35 -14.77 3.27
CA LYS A 55 -5.89 -15.05 4.62
C LYS A 55 -4.83 -15.66 5.52
N ALA A 56 -4.01 -16.59 5.03
CA ALA A 56 -2.92 -17.17 5.82
C ALA A 56 -1.87 -16.10 6.18
N HIS A 57 -1.51 -15.25 5.22
CA HIS A 57 -0.60 -14.14 5.45
C HIS A 57 -1.16 -13.15 6.48
N LEU A 58 -2.43 -12.74 6.33
CA LEU A 58 -3.11 -11.84 7.24
C LEU A 58 -3.26 -12.44 8.65
N ARG A 59 -3.58 -13.74 8.77
CA ARG A 59 -3.65 -14.44 10.06
C ARG A 59 -2.29 -14.43 10.77
N LEU A 60 -1.20 -14.69 10.07
CA LEU A 60 0.14 -14.63 10.63
C LEU A 60 0.54 -13.20 11.04
N TRP A 61 0.15 -12.21 10.24
CA TRP A 61 0.37 -10.80 10.55
C TRP A 61 -0.42 -10.34 11.78
N VAL A 62 -1.72 -10.66 11.86
CA VAL A 62 -2.55 -10.39 13.05
C VAL A 62 -2.00 -11.10 14.28
N ARG A 63 -1.57 -12.36 14.15
CA ARG A 63 -0.92 -13.08 15.26
C ARG A 63 0.38 -12.42 15.67
N ARG A 64 1.17 -11.92 14.73
CA ARG A 64 2.41 -11.16 15.03
C ARG A 64 2.08 -9.87 15.78
N LEU A 65 1.08 -9.11 15.35
CA LEU A 65 0.62 -7.90 16.06
C LEU A 65 0.13 -8.23 17.47
N GLN A 66 -0.71 -9.27 17.63
CA GLN A 66 -1.16 -9.72 18.95
C GLN A 66 -0.01 -10.23 19.83
N CYS A 67 0.99 -10.90 19.24
CA CYS A 67 2.20 -11.29 19.95
C CYS A 67 3.05 -10.07 20.34
N GLN A 68 3.08 -9.02 19.52
CA GLN A 68 3.72 -7.75 19.84
C GLN A 68 2.97 -7.05 20.98
N ASP A 69 1.64 -6.92 20.89
CA ASP A 69 0.80 -6.35 21.96
C ASP A 69 0.96 -7.13 23.28
N THR A 70 0.94 -8.47 23.22
CA THR A 70 1.15 -9.30 24.42
C THR A 70 2.60 -9.28 24.90
N ALA A 71 3.59 -9.05 24.04
CA ALA A 71 4.97 -8.82 24.43
C ALA A 71 5.14 -7.44 25.06
N GLU A 72 4.47 -6.40 24.58
CA GLU A 72 4.42 -5.07 25.20
C GLU A 72 3.79 -5.13 26.61
N VAL A 73 2.78 -5.99 26.81
CA VAL A 73 2.20 -6.26 28.13
C VAL A 73 3.13 -7.06 29.05
N ARG A 74 4.04 -7.88 28.49
CA ARG A 74 4.98 -8.75 29.25
C ARG A 74 6.36 -8.16 29.45
N LEU A 75 6.77 -7.18 28.63
CA LEU A 75 7.92 -6.37 28.94
C LEU A 75 7.65 -5.74 30.30
N PRO A 76 8.59 -5.82 31.26
CA PRO A 76 8.46 -5.05 32.47
C PRO A 76 8.35 -3.62 32.00
N THR A 77 7.17 -3.01 32.19
CA THR A 77 7.08 -1.57 32.28
C THR A 77 8.18 -1.21 33.25
N SER A 78 9.21 -0.54 32.75
CA SER A 78 10.14 0.17 33.61
C SER A 78 9.28 0.79 34.71
N SER A 79 9.65 0.54 35.96
CA SER A 79 8.85 0.79 37.16
C SER A 79 8.52 2.28 37.41
N SER A 80 8.58 3.11 36.36
CA SER A 80 8.44 4.55 36.31
C SER A 80 7.09 5.02 35.74
N THR A 81 6.31 4.21 35.01
CA THR A 81 5.10 4.74 34.30
C THR A 81 3.81 3.95 34.51
N ARG A 82 3.50 3.54 35.75
CA ARG A 82 2.09 3.43 36.16
C ARG A 82 1.49 4.83 36.38
N GLY A 83 1.54 5.68 35.34
CA GLY A 83 1.18 7.09 35.43
C GLY A 83 0.68 7.65 34.10
N LYS A 84 -0.63 7.94 34.04
CA LYS A 84 -1.33 8.86 33.14
C LYS A 84 -1.04 8.73 31.63
N LYS A 85 -1.99 8.14 30.88
CA LYS A 85 -2.14 8.45 29.45
C LYS A 85 -2.22 9.98 29.32
N ARG A 86 -1.28 10.61 28.61
CA ARG A 86 -1.31 12.06 28.38
C ARG A 86 -2.69 12.44 27.82
N PRO A 87 -3.38 13.43 28.40
CA PRO A 87 -4.59 14.00 27.83
C PRO A 87 -4.39 14.39 26.36
N LEU A 88 -5.46 14.38 25.55
CA LEU A 88 -5.35 14.69 24.12
C LEU A 88 -4.78 16.10 23.87
N HIS A 89 -4.95 17.03 24.81
CA HIS A 89 -4.43 18.39 24.71
C HIS A 89 -2.91 18.50 24.98
N GLU A 90 -2.27 17.44 25.51
CA GLU A 90 -0.83 17.37 25.76
C GLU A 90 -0.13 16.55 24.66
N GLN A 91 -0.73 16.50 23.47
CA GLN A 91 -0.22 15.76 22.34
C GLN A 91 1.15 16.33 21.92
N GLU A 92 2.19 15.51 22.00
CA GLU A 92 3.53 15.88 21.54
C GLU A 92 3.68 15.67 20.03
N TYR A 93 4.63 16.41 19.46
CA TYR A 93 4.99 16.36 18.05
C TYR A 93 6.51 16.20 17.89
N ILE A 94 6.93 15.62 16.77
CA ILE A 94 8.34 15.51 16.37
C ILE A 94 8.54 16.13 14.99
N GLN A 95 9.63 16.89 14.84
CA GLN A 95 9.96 17.55 13.58
C GLN A 95 10.85 16.67 12.71
N CYS A 96 10.56 16.62 11.41
CA CYS A 96 11.43 15.99 10.43
C CYS A 96 12.72 16.79 10.25
N CYS A 97 13.87 16.12 10.37
CA CYS A 97 15.20 16.69 10.19
C CYS A 97 15.65 16.81 8.72
N ASP A 98 14.80 16.45 7.75
CA ASP A 98 15.12 16.65 6.32
C ASP A 98 15.12 18.17 6.02
N PRO A 99 16.23 18.72 5.47
CA PRO A 99 16.36 20.14 5.16
C PRO A 99 15.27 20.69 4.23
N ASN A 100 14.64 19.83 3.41
CA ASN A 100 13.60 20.22 2.46
C ASN A 100 12.18 19.94 2.99
N CYS A 101 12.03 19.40 4.22
CA CYS A 101 10.73 19.00 4.76
C CYS A 101 10.29 19.85 5.97
N GLY A 102 10.97 19.71 7.12
CA GLY A 102 10.62 20.42 8.35
C GLY A 102 9.22 20.16 8.94
N LYS A 103 8.45 19.20 8.40
CA LYS A 103 7.08 18.88 8.86
C LYS A 103 7.07 18.26 10.26
N TRP A 104 6.00 18.52 10.99
CA TRP A 104 5.75 18.00 12.32
C TRP A 104 4.78 16.82 12.26
N ARG A 105 5.07 15.73 12.98
CA ARG A 105 4.16 14.59 13.11
C ARG A 105 3.71 14.43 14.56
N ALA A 106 2.41 14.26 14.77
CA ALA A 106 1.88 13.92 16.07
C ALA A 106 2.45 12.57 16.54
N LEU A 107 2.92 12.51 17.78
CA LEU A 107 3.42 11.28 18.38
C LEU A 107 2.27 10.43 18.92
N HIS A 108 2.42 9.11 18.96
CA HIS A 108 1.48 8.32 19.75
C HIS A 108 1.60 8.69 21.24
N ARG A 109 0.51 8.57 22.02
CA ARG A 109 0.47 9.01 23.43
C ARG A 109 1.53 8.33 24.31
N SER A 110 1.99 7.15 23.92
CA SER A 110 3.04 6.37 24.61
C SER A 110 4.47 6.72 24.18
N LEU A 111 4.66 7.59 23.19
CA LEU A 111 5.98 7.97 22.65
C LEU A 111 6.32 9.40 23.00
N ASP A 112 7.54 9.67 23.44
CA ASP A 112 8.01 11.02 23.70
C ASP A 112 9.03 11.50 22.66
N SER A 113 9.02 12.79 22.36
CA SER A 113 9.85 13.38 21.30
C SER A 113 11.35 13.24 21.59
N LYS A 114 11.70 13.30 22.88
CA LYS A 114 13.09 13.24 23.35
C LYS A 114 13.69 11.86 23.16
N THR A 115 13.02 10.79 23.60
CA THR A 115 13.54 9.41 23.42
C THR A 115 13.61 9.03 21.95
N LEU A 116 12.67 9.50 21.12
CA LEU A 116 12.71 9.24 19.68
C LEU A 116 13.90 9.93 19.00
N ALA A 117 14.17 11.19 19.35
CA ALA A 117 15.34 11.91 18.86
C ALA A 117 16.66 11.29 19.34
N GLU A 118 16.74 10.91 20.63
CA GLU A 118 17.93 10.31 21.22
C GLU A 118 18.25 8.93 20.63
N ARG A 119 17.24 8.10 20.37
CA ARG A 119 17.43 6.75 19.82
C ARG A 119 17.97 6.75 18.39
N ALA A 120 17.58 7.73 17.59
CA ALA A 120 17.93 7.81 16.18
C ALA A 120 18.99 8.86 15.85
N GLY A 121 19.30 9.76 16.78
CA GLY A 121 20.13 10.97 16.57
C GLY A 121 19.43 12.05 15.75
N ALA A 122 18.68 11.68 14.72
CA ALA A 122 17.81 12.54 13.93
C ALA A 122 16.55 11.77 13.50
N TRP A 123 15.41 12.45 13.42
CA TRP A 123 14.13 11.82 13.06
C TRP A 123 13.63 12.33 11.70
N TYR A 124 13.11 11.42 10.87
CA TYR A 124 12.63 11.73 9.52
C TYR A 124 11.20 11.20 9.33
N CYS A 125 10.40 11.81 8.44
CA CYS A 125 9.02 11.38 8.21
C CYS A 125 8.90 9.87 7.89
N VAL A 126 9.86 9.31 7.15
CA VAL A 126 9.89 7.87 6.81
C VAL A 126 10.02 6.95 8.04
N MET A 127 10.43 7.51 9.19
CA MET A 127 10.52 6.81 10.47
C MET A 127 9.22 6.87 11.28
N ASN A 128 8.16 7.46 10.73
CA ASN A 128 6.84 7.41 11.32
C ASN A 128 6.27 5.99 11.20
N THR A 129 6.38 5.24 12.30
CA THR A 129 5.98 3.83 12.36
C THR A 129 4.56 3.64 12.91
N TRP A 130 3.92 4.72 13.37
CA TRP A 130 2.60 4.70 13.99
C TRP A 130 1.52 5.34 13.13
N ASP A 131 1.89 6.08 12.08
CA ASP A 131 0.96 6.58 11.05
C ASP A 131 1.60 6.50 9.65
N GLU A 132 1.23 5.45 8.91
CA GLU A 132 1.73 5.16 7.57
C GLU A 132 1.31 6.22 6.54
N ALA A 133 0.13 6.82 6.67
CA ALA A 133 -0.36 7.84 5.76
C ALA A 133 0.50 9.11 5.81
N LEU A 134 1.18 9.33 6.95
CA LEU A 134 2.07 10.47 7.19
C LEU A 134 3.56 10.09 7.18
N ALA A 135 3.89 8.84 6.82
CA ALA A 135 5.25 8.30 6.80
C ALA A 135 6.06 8.71 5.56
N SER A 136 5.87 9.94 5.08
CA SER A 136 6.59 10.50 3.94
C SER A 136 6.71 12.02 4.05
N CYS A 137 7.78 12.57 3.49
CA CYS A 137 7.96 14.02 3.35
C CYS A 137 6.93 14.63 2.39
N SER A 138 6.36 13.84 1.47
CA SER A 138 5.30 14.28 0.55
C SER A 138 3.92 14.34 1.22
N ALA A 139 3.72 13.65 2.34
CA ALA A 139 2.45 13.67 3.05
C ALA A 139 2.19 15.06 3.67
N PRO A 140 0.95 15.59 3.58
CA PRO A 140 0.62 16.93 4.06
C PRO A 140 0.84 17.07 5.58
N GLN A 141 1.02 18.30 6.05
CA GLN A 141 1.03 18.60 7.47
C GLN A 141 -0.38 18.41 8.05
N GLU A 142 -0.48 17.76 9.21
CA GLU A 142 -1.76 17.61 9.92
C GLU A 142 -2.28 18.97 10.37
N LEU A 143 -3.61 19.17 10.27
CA LEU A 143 -4.25 20.32 10.89
C LEU A 143 -4.34 20.12 12.41
N PRO A 144 -4.28 21.19 13.22
CA PRO A 144 -4.52 21.09 14.65
C PRO A 144 -5.86 20.42 14.95
N ILE A 145 -5.88 19.59 16.00
CA ILE A 145 -7.09 18.91 16.48
C ILE A 145 -8.14 19.98 16.81
N GLY A 146 -9.26 19.97 16.08
CA GLY A 146 -10.38 20.90 16.27
C GLY A 146 -10.49 22.04 15.23
N TYR A 147 -9.64 22.09 14.22
CA TYR A 147 -9.79 23.05 13.11
C TYR A 147 -10.71 22.46 12.03
N ASP A 148 -12.02 22.73 12.14
CA ASP A 148 -12.99 22.33 11.11
C ASP A 148 -12.70 23.07 9.79
N ARG A 149 -12.49 22.30 8.72
CA ARG A 149 -12.26 22.82 7.35
C ARG A 149 -13.43 23.68 6.83
N ALA A 150 -14.61 23.56 7.45
CA ALA A 150 -15.83 24.26 7.07
C ALA A 150 -15.86 25.76 7.46
N THR A 151 -14.97 26.21 8.36
CA THR A 151 -14.99 27.59 8.87
C THR A 151 -13.74 28.39 8.47
N SER A 152 -12.93 27.88 7.54
CA SER A 152 -11.75 28.61 7.07
C SER A 152 -12.16 29.82 6.21
N PRO A 153 -11.69 31.05 6.50
CA PRO A 153 -12.02 32.25 5.71
C PRO A 153 -11.46 32.26 4.29
N ASN A 154 -10.80 31.18 3.85
CA ASN A 154 -10.10 31.14 2.58
C ASN A 154 -10.60 29.99 1.69
N SER A 155 -11.89 30.02 1.36
CA SER A 155 -12.36 29.54 0.06
C SER A 155 -12.10 30.64 -0.98
N GLY A 156 -10.81 30.87 -1.28
CA GLY A 156 -10.36 31.74 -2.36
C GLY A 156 -10.12 30.89 -3.60
N SER A 157 -10.83 31.25 -4.66
CA SER A 157 -10.88 30.64 -5.98
C SER A 157 -9.52 30.22 -6.54
N VAL A 158 -9.51 29.04 -7.16
CA VAL A 158 -8.52 28.71 -8.19
C VAL A 158 -8.65 29.72 -9.31
N GLU A 159 -7.65 30.59 -9.49
CA GLU A 159 -7.47 31.32 -10.74
C GLU A 159 -6.43 30.55 -11.57
N GLU A 160 -6.88 30.05 -12.72
CA GLU A 160 -6.02 29.52 -13.76
C GLU A 160 -5.18 30.64 -14.36
N GLU A 161 -3.87 30.47 -14.35
CA GLU A 161 -2.90 31.27 -15.10
C GLU A 161 -3.05 31.01 -16.62
N PRO A 162 -3.34 32.00 -17.46
CA PRO A 162 -3.26 31.82 -18.91
C PRO A 162 -1.82 32.06 -19.37
N SER A 163 -1.21 30.99 -19.90
CA SER A 163 0.08 30.99 -20.57
C SER A 163 0.11 31.96 -21.77
N SER A 164 1.06 32.89 -21.73
CA SER A 164 1.37 33.84 -22.78
C SER A 164 2.05 33.16 -23.98
N GLY A 165 1.42 33.22 -25.15
CA GLY A 165 2.01 32.81 -26.42
C GLY A 165 1.45 33.62 -27.58
N GLY A 166 2.00 34.81 -27.82
CA GLY A 166 1.63 35.63 -28.98
C GLY A 166 2.23 35.07 -30.26
N HIS A 167 1.49 35.14 -31.38
CA HIS A 167 2.02 35.23 -32.75
C HIS A 167 0.93 35.76 -33.71
N GLY A 168 1.28 36.81 -34.47
CA GLY A 168 0.98 36.90 -35.91
C GLY A 168 -0.45 37.23 -36.37
N LYS A 169 -0.70 38.53 -36.59
CA LYS A 169 -1.80 39.06 -37.43
C LYS A 169 -1.75 38.48 -38.85
N LYS A 170 -2.87 37.96 -39.39
CA LYS A 170 -3.30 38.17 -40.79
C LYS A 170 -4.83 38.16 -40.92
N LYS A 171 -5.36 39.28 -41.43
CA LYS A 171 -6.76 39.47 -41.86
C LYS A 171 -7.00 38.74 -43.18
N VAL A 172 -8.13 38.06 -43.32
CA VAL A 172 -8.81 37.85 -44.61
C VAL A 172 -10.29 38.20 -44.40
N ARG A 173 -10.78 39.12 -45.24
CA ARG A 173 -12.18 39.59 -45.31
C ARG A 173 -13.01 38.54 -46.06
N ARG A 174 -14.31 38.57 -45.80
CA ARG A 174 -15.38 37.87 -46.52
C ARG A 174 -15.22 37.97 -48.04
#